data_AF-A0A9W9MSD4-F1
#
_entry.id   AF-A0A9W9MSD4-F1
#
_cell.length_a   1.000
_cell.length_b   1.000
_cell.length_c   1.000
_cell.angle_alpha   90.00
_cell.angle_beta   90.00
_cell.angle_gamma   90.00
#
_symmetry.space_group_name_H-M   'P 1'
#
loop_
_entity.id
_entity.type
_entity.pdbx_description
1 polymer ?
#
loop_
_entity_poly.entity_id
_entity_poly.type
_entity_poly.pdbx_seq_one_letter_code
_entity_poly.pdbx_strand_id
1 'polypeptide(L)'
;MPKYALHTAYQWYCTLKSTNDPNLELPPLNAPDANGQIDLFLGERFCRYTNCPKDTPATSTNNLRKHYADKHADITLAARGGRPSLQDKNDAVEFYVAIRDEYDANVDQAASIKPTIPRKADGTIHLTNMRKLTKERSGQIPCEPCKDAEDHPGCYREENTKRCDNFELFLTGGGEE
;
A
#
# COMPACT_ATOMS: atom_id res chain seq x y z
N MET A 1 1.42 27.70 12.06
CA MET A 1 1.05 26.51 11.28
C MET A 1 2.29 25.93 10.62
N PRO A 2 2.46 24.60 10.61
CA PRO A 2 3.59 23.97 9.95
C PRO A 2 3.56 24.26 8.44
N LYS A 3 4.73 24.52 7.86
CA LYS A 3 4.88 24.58 6.40
C LYS A 3 4.60 23.18 5.86
N TYR A 4 3.86 23.05 4.76
CA TYR A 4 3.59 21.74 4.14
C TYR A 4 4.87 20.90 3.94
N ALA A 5 5.99 21.55 3.60
CA ALA A 5 7.30 20.93 3.42
C ALA A 5 7.89 20.27 4.68
N LEU A 6 7.42 20.65 5.87
CA LEU A 6 7.83 20.06 7.15
C LEU A 6 6.83 19.01 7.67
N HIS A 7 5.71 18.82 6.96
CA HIS A 7 4.72 17.84 7.36
C HIS A 7 5.24 16.42 7.10
N THR A 8 5.04 15.52 8.06
CA THR A 8 5.58 14.16 8.02
C THR A 8 5.05 13.38 6.81
N ALA A 9 3.77 13.56 6.45
CA ALA A 9 3.18 12.94 5.26
C ALA A 9 3.88 13.38 3.96
N TYR A 10 4.22 14.67 3.82
CA TYR A 10 4.98 15.13 2.65
C TYR A 10 6.42 14.61 2.63
N GLN A 11 7.07 14.55 3.79
CA GLN A 11 8.43 13.99 3.90
C GLN A 11 8.44 12.51 3.51
N TRP A 12 7.46 11.73 3.99
CA TRP A 12 7.23 10.36 3.58
C TRP A 12 6.96 10.25 2.07
N TYR A 13 6.06 11.07 1.52
CA TYR A 13 5.77 11.09 0.09
C TYR A 13 7.05 11.34 -0.75
N CYS A 14 7.99 12.13 -0.24
CA CYS A 14 9.27 12.37 -0.91
C CYS A 14 10.25 11.19 -0.89
N THR A 15 10.06 10.20 0.00
CA THR A 15 10.89 8.99 0.05
C THR A 15 10.46 7.93 -0.96
N LEU A 16 9.22 8.03 -1.48
CA LEU A 16 8.69 7.16 -2.51
C LEU A 16 9.53 7.26 -3.80
N LYS A 17 9.84 6.11 -4.39
CA LYS A 17 10.75 6.00 -5.54
C LYS A 17 10.05 5.71 -6.86
N SER A 18 8.86 5.13 -6.82
CA SER A 18 8.10 4.73 -8.00
C SER A 18 6.61 4.68 -7.68
N THR A 19 5.76 4.91 -8.67
CA THR A 19 4.31 4.64 -8.60
C THR A 19 3.95 3.18 -8.79
N ASN A 20 4.92 2.30 -9.05
CA ASN A 20 4.70 0.86 -9.24
C ASN A 20 4.61 0.07 -7.92
N ASP A 21 4.64 0.76 -6.77
CA ASP A 21 4.42 0.09 -5.49
C ASP A 21 2.95 -0.39 -5.43
N PRO A 22 2.71 -1.69 -5.20
CA PRO A 22 1.35 -2.24 -5.21
C PRO A 22 0.44 -1.68 -4.10
N ASN A 23 1.01 -1.09 -3.04
CA ASN A 23 0.25 -0.49 -1.95
C ASN A 23 0.01 1.01 -2.16
N LEU A 24 0.65 1.61 -3.17
CA LEU A 24 0.55 3.04 -3.45
C LEU A 24 -0.51 3.30 -4.51
N GLU A 25 -1.67 3.77 -4.05
CA GLU A 25 -2.72 4.28 -4.93
C GLU A 25 -2.69 5.82 -4.95
N LEU A 26 -2.56 6.39 -6.16
CA LEU A 26 -2.59 7.84 -6.33
C LEU A 26 -4.00 8.30 -6.67
N PRO A 27 -4.56 9.30 -5.96
CA PRO A 27 -5.88 9.85 -6.27
C PRO A 27 -5.96 10.38 -7.70
N PRO A 28 -7.12 10.31 -8.37
CA PRO A 28 -7.28 10.86 -9.71
C PRO A 28 -6.99 12.36 -9.75
N LEU A 29 -6.72 12.88 -10.96
CA LEU A 29 -6.54 14.32 -11.17
C LEU A 29 -7.75 15.11 -10.68
N ASN A 30 -7.48 16.32 -10.18
CA ASN A 30 -8.54 17.23 -9.74
C ASN A 30 -9.45 17.60 -10.92
N ALA A 31 -10.71 17.89 -10.62
CA ALA A 31 -11.64 18.41 -11.61
C ALA A 31 -11.07 19.71 -12.23
N PRO A 32 -11.24 19.93 -13.54
CA PRO A 32 -10.84 21.19 -14.16
C PRO A 32 -11.56 22.37 -13.52
N ASP A 33 -10.86 23.50 -13.40
CA ASP A 33 -11.40 24.77 -12.94
C ASP A 33 -12.38 25.38 -13.95
N ALA A 34 -12.88 26.59 -13.67
CA ALA A 34 -13.79 27.31 -14.56
C ALA A 34 -13.19 27.62 -15.95
N ASN A 35 -11.86 27.54 -16.10
CA ASN A 35 -11.13 27.75 -17.35
C ASN A 35 -10.73 26.43 -18.02
N GLY A 36 -11.17 25.28 -17.50
CA GLY A 36 -10.77 23.97 -17.99
C GLY A 36 -9.34 23.58 -17.62
N GLN A 37 -8.74 24.23 -16.62
CA GLN A 37 -7.38 23.99 -16.17
C GLN A 37 -7.34 23.12 -14.92
N ILE A 38 -6.35 22.22 -14.83
CA ILE A 38 -6.18 21.34 -13.67
C ILE A 38 -5.04 21.88 -12.79
N ASP A 39 -5.32 21.97 -11.49
CA ASP A 39 -4.33 22.35 -10.49
C ASP A 39 -3.56 21.15 -9.92
N LEU A 40 -2.25 21.33 -9.78
CA LEU A 40 -1.36 20.40 -9.07
C LEU A 40 -1.14 20.88 -7.63
N PHE A 41 -0.99 19.94 -6.71
CA PHE A 41 -0.70 20.25 -5.31
C PHE A 41 0.74 20.78 -5.13
N LEU A 42 0.95 21.55 -4.06
CA LEU A 42 2.28 22.11 -3.79
C LEU A 42 3.28 21.01 -3.48
N GLY A 43 4.38 20.96 -4.25
CA GLY A 43 5.42 19.95 -4.07
C GLY A 43 5.10 18.60 -4.69
N GLU A 44 4.02 18.48 -5.48
CA GLU A 44 3.64 17.23 -6.14
C GLU A 44 4.74 16.76 -7.09
N ARG A 45 5.01 15.44 -7.08
CA ARG A 45 6.14 14.82 -7.82
C ARG A 45 5.72 13.71 -8.78
N PHE A 46 4.64 13.00 -8.50
CA PHE A 46 4.17 11.92 -9.36
C PHE A 46 3.18 12.40 -10.42
N CYS A 47 3.22 11.76 -11.60
CA CYS A 47 2.16 11.93 -12.59
C CYS A 47 0.95 11.08 -12.16
N ARG A 48 -0.24 11.68 -12.19
CA ARG A 48 -1.52 11.04 -11.84
C ARG A 48 -2.41 10.85 -13.07
N TYR A 49 -1.87 11.15 -14.25
CA TYR A 49 -2.58 10.90 -15.50
C TYR A 49 -2.73 9.39 -15.72
N THR A 50 -3.93 8.97 -16.07
CA THR A 50 -4.27 7.56 -16.26
C THR A 50 -3.37 6.93 -17.32
N ASN A 51 -2.76 5.78 -17.00
CA ASN A 51 -1.87 5.03 -17.89
C ASN A 51 -0.63 5.80 -18.36
N CYS A 52 -0.14 6.77 -17.58
CA CYS A 52 1.16 7.38 -17.86
C CYS A 52 2.30 6.37 -17.61
N PRO A 53 3.23 6.15 -18.56
CA PRO A 53 4.36 5.23 -18.37
C PRO A 53 5.44 5.77 -17.42
N LYS A 54 5.29 7.00 -16.92
CA LYS A 54 6.25 7.62 -16.01
C LYS A 54 5.96 7.16 -14.58
N ASP A 55 6.77 6.23 -14.10
CA ASP A 55 6.68 5.71 -12.74
C ASP A 55 7.56 6.48 -11.74
N THR A 56 8.63 7.10 -12.23
CA THR A 56 9.59 7.82 -11.38
C THR A 56 9.10 9.23 -10.97
N PRO A 57 9.35 9.65 -9.72
CA PRO A 57 8.97 10.97 -9.25
C PRO A 57 9.78 12.06 -9.96
N ALA A 58 9.10 13.13 -10.35
CA ALA A 58 9.76 14.35 -10.76
C ALA A 58 10.59 14.93 -9.59
N THR A 59 11.70 15.60 -9.91
CA THR A 59 12.53 16.27 -8.90
C THR A 59 11.88 17.55 -8.36
N SER A 60 10.91 18.11 -9.10
CA SER A 60 10.11 19.27 -8.68
C SER A 60 8.78 19.31 -9.42
N THR A 61 7.81 20.05 -8.88
CA THR A 61 6.51 20.28 -9.52
C THR A 61 6.65 20.98 -10.88
N ASN A 62 7.70 21.80 -11.08
CA ASN A 62 7.96 22.42 -12.39
C ASN A 62 8.38 21.40 -13.45
N ASN A 63 9.18 20.39 -13.07
CA ASN A 63 9.52 19.30 -13.99
C ASN A 63 8.33 18.38 -14.25
N LEU A 64 7.44 18.22 -13.25
CA LEU A 64 6.17 17.53 -13.46
C LEU A 64 5.27 18.29 -14.45
N ARG A 65 5.16 19.62 -14.32
CA ARG A 65 4.40 20.46 -15.27
C ARG A 65 4.92 20.33 -16.70
N LYS A 66 6.25 20.34 -16.89
CA LYS A 66 6.86 20.09 -18.21
C LYS A 66 6.48 18.71 -18.75
N HIS A 67 6.54 17.69 -17.91
CA HIS A 67 6.13 16.35 -18.30
C HIS A 67 4.67 16.29 -18.78
N TYR A 68 3.74 16.94 -18.09
CA TYR A 68 2.36 17.05 -18.55
C TYR A 68 2.23 17.79 -19.88
N ALA A 69 2.92 18.93 -20.04
CA ALA A 69 2.91 19.66 -21.31
C ALA A 69 3.45 18.82 -22.49
N ASP A 70 4.46 17.97 -22.25
CA ASP A 70 5.10 17.18 -23.30
C ASP A 70 4.38 15.84 -23.60
N LYS A 71 3.73 15.23 -22.59
CA LYS A 71 3.21 13.86 -22.67
C LYS A 71 1.68 13.75 -22.55
N HIS A 72 1.03 14.80 -22.07
CA HIS A 72 -0.42 14.85 -21.81
C HIS A 72 -0.99 16.15 -22.40
N ALA A 73 -0.86 16.30 -23.72
CA ALA A 73 -1.28 17.52 -24.44
C ALA A 73 -2.81 17.73 -24.45
N ASP A 74 -3.57 16.73 -24.03
CA ASP A 74 -5.03 16.76 -23.88
C ASP A 74 -5.49 17.49 -22.61
N ILE A 75 -4.59 17.71 -21.64
CA ILE A 75 -4.90 18.47 -20.44
C ILE A 75 -4.16 19.80 -20.40
N THR A 76 -4.81 20.80 -19.81
CA THR A 76 -4.19 22.10 -19.55
C THR A 76 -3.96 22.24 -18.06
N LEU A 77 -2.72 22.45 -17.62
CA LEU A 77 -2.42 22.71 -16.22
C LEU A 77 -2.53 24.21 -15.91
N ALA A 78 -3.12 24.55 -14.78
CA ALA A 78 -3.25 25.94 -14.34
C ALA A 78 -1.87 26.55 -14.10
N ALA A 79 -1.59 27.71 -14.70
CA ALA A 79 -0.32 28.39 -14.53
C ALA A 79 -0.19 28.90 -13.08
N ARG A 80 0.83 28.43 -12.34
CA ARG A 80 1.10 28.96 -11.00
C ARG A 80 2.21 30.00 -11.05
N GLY A 81 1.86 31.23 -10.70
CA GLY A 81 2.78 32.31 -10.36
C GLY A 81 2.48 32.87 -8.97
N GLY A 82 3.48 33.40 -8.28
CA GLY A 82 3.31 34.07 -7.00
C GLY A 82 3.45 33.17 -5.76
N ARG A 83 3.23 33.79 -4.58
CA ARG A 83 3.39 33.14 -3.27
C ARG A 83 2.16 32.26 -3.00
N PRO A 84 2.34 30.96 -2.67
CA PRO A 84 1.20 30.11 -2.33
C PRO A 84 0.44 30.63 -1.11
N SER A 85 -0.88 30.57 -1.21
CA SER A 85 -1.80 30.95 -0.14
C SER A 85 -1.68 30.00 1.05
N LEU A 86 -2.39 30.31 2.13
CA LEU A 86 -2.50 29.37 3.25
C LEU A 86 -3.35 28.15 2.86
N GLN A 87 -4.42 28.36 2.10
CA GLN A 87 -5.32 27.30 1.65
C GLN A 87 -4.57 26.28 0.79
N ASP A 88 -3.78 26.74 -0.18
CA ASP A 88 -2.96 25.88 -1.04
C ASP A 88 -2.05 24.92 -0.25
N LYS A 89 -1.57 25.37 0.91
CA LYS A 89 -0.69 24.57 1.78
C LYS A 89 -1.47 23.55 2.58
N ASN A 90 -2.66 23.91 3.03
CA ASN A 90 -3.55 23.00 3.75
C ASN A 90 -4.04 21.90 2.80
N ASP A 91 -4.51 22.28 1.61
CA ASP A 91 -4.96 21.33 0.57
C ASP A 91 -3.84 20.35 0.20
N ALA A 92 -2.60 20.84 0.08
CA ALA A 92 -1.45 19.98 -0.16
C ALA A 92 -1.19 19.01 1.00
N VAL A 93 -1.30 19.46 2.25
CA VAL A 93 -1.14 18.58 3.42
C VAL A 93 -2.23 17.51 3.46
N GLU A 94 -3.48 17.89 3.26
CA GLU A 94 -4.62 16.96 3.22
C GLU A 94 -4.43 15.91 2.13
N PHE A 95 -3.99 16.33 0.94
CA PHE A 95 -3.63 15.41 -0.15
C PHE A 95 -2.55 14.38 0.25
N TYR A 96 -1.46 14.82 0.89
CA TYR A 96 -0.40 13.88 1.31
C TYR A 96 -0.81 12.97 2.46
N VAL A 97 -1.65 13.45 3.37
CA VAL A 97 -2.22 12.64 4.45
C VAL A 97 -3.11 11.54 3.87
N ALA A 98 -4.02 11.89 2.96
CA ALA A 98 -4.91 10.91 2.34
C ALA A 98 -4.14 9.79 1.62
N ILE A 99 -3.09 10.11 0.86
CA ILE A 99 -2.26 9.10 0.19
C ILE A 99 -1.58 8.18 1.21
N ARG A 100 -1.08 8.76 2.31
CA ARG A 100 -0.39 7.98 3.33
C ARG A 100 -1.36 7.06 4.08
N ASP A 101 -2.52 7.57 4.46
CA ASP A 101 -3.51 6.80 5.20
C ASP A 101 -4.02 5.61 4.36
N GLU A 102 -4.24 5.82 3.05
CA GLU A 102 -4.60 4.75 2.12
C GLU A 102 -3.46 3.74 1.97
N TYR A 103 -2.22 4.20 1.85
CA TYR A 103 -1.04 3.31 1.78
C TYR A 103 -0.91 2.46 3.05
N ASP A 104 -1.02 3.07 4.23
CA ASP A 104 -0.93 2.38 5.51
C ASP A 104 -2.09 1.36 5.64
N ALA A 105 -3.31 1.72 5.21
CA ALA A 105 -4.45 0.80 5.16
C ALA A 105 -4.22 -0.39 4.20
N ASN A 106 -3.64 -0.15 3.02
CA ASN A 106 -3.30 -1.20 2.07
C ASN A 106 -2.22 -2.14 2.60
N VAL A 107 -1.20 -1.60 3.29
CA VAL A 107 -0.17 -2.40 3.95
C VAL A 107 -0.76 -3.25 5.07
N ASP A 108 -1.63 -2.68 5.90
CA ASP A 108 -2.32 -3.40 6.97
C ASP A 108 -3.24 -4.49 6.40
N GLN A 109 -3.95 -4.19 5.32
CA GLN A 109 -4.77 -5.17 4.62
C GLN A 109 -3.90 -6.30 4.05
N ALA A 110 -2.79 -5.99 3.38
CA ALA A 110 -1.86 -6.99 2.86
C ALA A 110 -1.26 -7.87 3.97
N ALA A 111 -0.96 -7.29 5.14
CA ALA A 111 -0.52 -8.04 6.31
C ALA A 111 -1.63 -8.96 6.86
N SER A 112 -2.88 -8.51 6.80
CA SER A 112 -4.06 -9.26 7.24
C SER A 112 -4.46 -10.43 6.33
N ILE A 113 -4.01 -10.45 5.06
CA ILE A 113 -4.23 -11.60 4.16
C ILE A 113 -3.43 -12.79 4.68
N LYS A 114 -4.15 -13.77 5.23
CA LYS A 114 -3.59 -15.05 5.66
C LYS A 114 -3.25 -15.90 4.42
N PRO A 115 -2.10 -16.58 4.35
CA PRO A 115 -1.81 -17.49 3.25
C PRO A 115 -2.75 -18.70 3.29
N THR A 116 -3.09 -19.26 2.13
CA THR A 116 -3.76 -20.57 2.06
C THR A 116 -2.86 -21.65 2.66
N ILE A 117 -3.45 -22.66 3.29
CA ILE A 117 -2.70 -23.81 3.83
C ILE A 117 -1.90 -24.47 2.68
N PRO A 118 -0.56 -24.42 2.66
CA PRO A 118 0.24 -25.11 1.66
C PRO A 118 -0.01 -26.62 1.74
N ARG A 119 -0.44 -27.20 0.62
CA ARG A 119 -0.62 -28.64 0.41
C ARG A 119 0.40 -29.16 -0.60
N LYS A 120 0.75 -30.43 -0.49
CA LYS A 120 1.57 -31.15 -1.48
C LYS A 120 0.69 -31.58 -2.67
N ALA A 121 1.31 -32.13 -3.72
CA ALA A 121 0.60 -32.68 -4.88
C ALA A 121 -0.38 -33.82 -4.52
N ASP A 122 -0.12 -34.54 -3.42
CA ASP A 122 -1.00 -35.60 -2.89
C ASP A 122 -2.18 -35.05 -2.05
N GLY A 123 -2.32 -33.72 -1.93
CA GLY A 123 -3.35 -33.07 -1.13
C GLY A 123 -3.05 -32.95 0.36
N THR A 124 -2.02 -33.61 0.88
CA THR A 124 -1.65 -33.54 2.31
C THR A 124 -0.99 -32.20 2.66
N ILE A 125 -1.11 -31.78 3.92
CA ILE A 125 -0.49 -30.53 4.40
C ILE A 125 1.04 -30.59 4.26
N HIS A 126 1.62 -29.54 3.67
CA HIS A 126 3.06 -29.39 3.54
C HIS A 126 3.67 -28.78 4.82
N LEU A 127 3.84 -29.62 5.86
CA LEU A 127 4.30 -29.21 7.20
C LEU A 127 5.55 -28.31 7.20
N THR A 128 6.54 -28.58 6.36
CA THR A 128 7.77 -27.75 6.27
C THR A 128 7.46 -26.32 5.85
N ASN A 129 6.53 -26.13 4.91
CA ASN A 129 6.14 -24.80 4.42
C ASN A 129 5.25 -24.10 5.44
N MET A 130 4.32 -24.82 6.08
CA MET A 130 3.53 -24.28 7.21
C MET A 130 4.44 -23.70 8.30
N ARG A 131 5.42 -24.50 8.76
CA ARG A 131 6.36 -24.08 9.82
C ARG A 131 7.20 -22.87 9.41
N LYS A 132 7.58 -22.78 8.13
CA LYS A 132 8.31 -21.63 7.59
C LYS A 132 7.45 -20.37 7.65
N LEU A 133 6.24 -20.43 7.09
CA LEU A 133 5.30 -19.30 7.04
C LEU A 133 4.90 -18.83 8.43
N THR A 134 4.71 -19.74 9.39
CA THR A 134 4.41 -19.35 10.77
C THR A 134 5.56 -18.62 11.45
N LYS A 135 6.82 -19.04 11.23
CA LYS A 135 7.98 -18.31 11.76
C LYS A 135 8.12 -16.91 11.14
N GLU A 136 7.84 -16.77 9.84
CA GLU A 136 7.84 -15.48 9.15
C GLU A 136 6.75 -14.52 9.70
N ARG A 137 5.67 -15.08 10.26
CA ARG A 137 4.58 -14.34 10.92
C ARG A 137 4.69 -14.32 12.45
N SER A 138 5.89 -14.58 13.00
CA SER A 138 6.19 -14.53 14.44
C SER A 138 5.38 -15.51 15.31
N GLY A 139 4.78 -16.56 14.72
CA GLY A 139 4.05 -17.57 15.48
C GLY A 139 4.97 -18.61 16.13
N GLN A 140 4.46 -19.25 17.19
CA GLN A 140 5.20 -20.21 18.00
C GLN A 140 4.98 -21.66 17.53
N ILE A 141 6.06 -22.46 17.53
CA ILE A 141 6.01 -23.88 17.13
C ILE A 141 6.72 -24.73 18.19
N PRO A 142 6.03 -25.66 18.89
CA PRO A 142 4.57 -25.88 18.85
C PRO A 142 3.79 -24.68 19.39
N CYS A 143 2.54 -24.48 18.93
CA CYS A 143 1.65 -23.49 19.55
C CYS A 143 1.31 -23.89 20.99
N GLU A 144 0.80 -22.96 21.78
CA GLU A 144 0.46 -23.19 23.20
C GLU A 144 -0.46 -24.41 23.39
N PRO A 145 -1.59 -24.58 22.66
CA PRO A 145 -2.45 -25.74 22.90
C PRO A 145 -1.79 -27.09 22.59
N CYS A 146 -0.90 -27.14 21.60
CA CYS A 146 -0.13 -28.35 21.29
C CYS A 146 0.96 -28.61 22.34
N LYS A 147 1.50 -27.55 22.94
CA LYS A 147 2.46 -27.64 24.04
C LYS A 147 1.78 -28.13 25.33
N ASP A 148 0.62 -27.56 25.67
CA ASP A 148 -0.13 -27.89 26.88
C ASP A 148 -0.65 -29.33 26.89
N ALA A 149 -0.93 -29.86 25.70
CA ALA A 149 -1.34 -31.25 25.54
C ALA A 149 -0.19 -32.23 25.30
N GLU A 150 1.06 -31.78 25.49
CA GLU A 150 2.29 -32.55 25.25
C GLU A 150 2.39 -33.18 23.84
N ASP A 151 1.67 -32.64 22.85
CA ASP A 151 1.60 -33.12 21.46
C ASP A 151 2.36 -32.18 20.51
N HIS A 152 3.66 -32.06 20.77
CA HIS A 152 4.58 -31.30 19.94
C HIS A 152 4.60 -31.77 18.46
N PRO A 153 4.63 -33.08 18.14
CA PRO A 153 4.67 -33.55 16.75
C PRO A 153 3.31 -33.44 16.03
N GLY A 154 2.22 -33.26 16.78
CA GLY A 154 0.88 -33.07 16.26
C GLY A 154 0.55 -31.65 15.81
N CYS A 155 1.38 -30.66 16.15
CA CYS A 155 1.21 -29.29 15.66
C CYS A 155 1.24 -29.26 14.12
N TYR A 156 0.24 -28.62 13.49
CA TYR A 156 -0.03 -28.59 12.04
C TYR A 156 -0.59 -29.86 11.39
N ARG A 157 -0.92 -30.91 12.16
CA ARG A 157 -1.58 -32.09 11.60
C ARG A 157 -3.09 -31.84 11.42
N GLU A 158 -3.66 -32.41 10.36
CA GLU A 158 -5.11 -32.29 10.06
C GLU A 158 -5.99 -32.81 11.21
N GLU A 159 -5.56 -33.88 11.88
CA GLU A 159 -6.23 -34.41 13.08
C GLU A 159 -6.34 -33.39 14.23
N ASN A 160 -5.48 -32.37 14.22
CA ASN A 160 -5.39 -31.33 15.23
C ASN A 160 -5.93 -29.97 14.77
N THR A 161 -6.61 -29.87 13.62
CA THR A 161 -7.11 -28.58 13.09
C THR A 161 -8.03 -27.83 14.06
N LYS A 162 -8.76 -28.53 14.94
CA LYS A 162 -9.64 -27.90 15.94
C LYS A 162 -8.94 -27.41 17.20
N ARG A 163 -7.70 -27.83 17.45
CA ARG A 163 -6.93 -27.52 18.67
C ARG A 163 -5.71 -26.66 18.38
N CYS A 164 -5.11 -26.78 17.20
CA CYS A 164 -3.84 -26.15 16.88
C CYS A 164 -4.06 -24.71 16.37
N ASP A 165 -3.81 -23.72 17.22
CA ASP A 165 -3.96 -22.28 16.89
C ASP A 165 -3.15 -21.84 15.67
N ASN A 166 -2.06 -22.53 15.35
CA ASN A 166 -1.29 -22.18 14.17
C ASN A 166 -2.10 -22.31 12.86
N PHE A 167 -3.23 -23.02 12.84
CA PHE A 167 -4.14 -23.01 11.68
C PHE A 167 -4.84 -21.65 11.49
N GLU A 168 -5.02 -20.86 12.55
CA GLU A 168 -5.58 -19.51 12.46
C GLU A 168 -4.67 -18.54 11.72
N LEU A 169 -3.39 -18.88 11.54
CA LEU A 169 -2.45 -18.08 10.74
C LEU A 169 -2.65 -18.27 9.23
N PHE A 170 -3.54 -19.18 8.81
CA PHE A 170 -3.80 -19.53 7.42
C PHE A 170 -5.29 -19.37 7.09
N LEU A 171 -5.60 -19.21 5.80
CA LEU A 171 -6.98 -19.36 5.32
C LEU A 171 -7.35 -20.85 5.39
N THR A 172 -8.26 -21.18 6.29
CA THR A 172 -8.94 -22.48 6.31
C THR A 172 -9.97 -22.45 5.21
N GLY A 173 -9.57 -22.83 4.00
CA GLY A 173 -10.46 -22.87 2.85
C GLY A 173 -11.74 -23.62 3.17
N GLY A 174 -12.88 -22.96 2.96
CA GLY A 174 -14.20 -23.57 3.01
C GLY A 174 -15.06 -22.96 1.91
N GLY A 175 -15.44 -23.77 0.94
CA GLY A 175 -16.56 -23.50 0.03
C GLY A 175 -16.17 -23.18 -1.40
N GLU A 176 -16.47 -24.12 -2.27
CA GLU A 176 -16.62 -24.01 -3.73
C GLU A 176 -17.50 -22.81 -4.13
N GLU A 177 -17.12 -22.09 -5.19
CA GLU A 177 -17.82 -22.07 -6.49
C GLU A 177 -16.84 -21.68 -7.61
#